data_AF-A0A387BBE5-F1
#
_entry.id   AF-A0A387BBE5-F1
#
_cell.length_a   1.000
_cell.length_b   1.000
_cell.length_c   1.000
_cell.angle_alpha   90.00
_cell.angle_beta   90.00
_cell.angle_gamma   90.00
#
_symmetry.space_group_name_H-M   'P 1'
#
loop_
_entity.id
_entity.type
_entity.pdbx_description
1 polymer ?
#
loop_
_entity_poly.entity_id
_entity_poly.type
_entity_poly.pdbx_seq_one_letter_code
_entity_poly.pdbx_strand_id
1 'polypeptide(L)'
;MADLLVEIHVPLTRRDVPEGEYPFPWIDEVMEFLFELDGSTGEVFDDGEEWDGEYLFFVHGAPEAELISLARQVANLPGVPAGVYATVTDTEADMGGGIRVDLD
;
A
#
# COMPACT_ATOMS: atom_id res chain seq x y z
N MET A 1 -21.46 2.81 -6.45
CA MET A 1 -20.84 3.75 -7.40
C MET A 1 -19.39 3.60 -7.06
N ALA A 2 -18.63 3.06 -8.00
CA ALA A 2 -17.24 2.77 -7.76
C ALA A 2 -16.47 4.10 -7.67
N ASP A 3 -15.67 4.22 -6.62
CA ASP A 3 -14.78 5.35 -6.39
C ASP A 3 -13.37 4.94 -6.77
N LEU A 4 -12.53 5.92 -7.12
CA LEU A 4 -11.12 5.68 -7.44
C LEU A 4 -10.41 5.07 -6.23
N LEU A 5 -9.72 3.95 -6.47
CA LEU A 5 -8.94 3.24 -5.47
C LEU A 5 -7.52 3.01 -5.99
N VAL A 6 -6.54 3.15 -5.12
CA VAL A 6 -5.17 2.72 -5.37
C VAL A 6 -4.80 1.63 -4.38
N GLU A 7 -4.40 0.47 -4.90
CA GLU A 7 -3.82 -0.60 -4.10
C GLU A 7 -2.30 -0.46 -4.15
N ILE A 8 -1.64 -0.46 -3.00
CA ILE A 8 -0.19 -0.38 -2.87
C ILE A 8 0.31 -1.79 -2.53
N HIS A 9 0.96 -2.43 -3.49
CA HIS A 9 1.46 -3.79 -3.38
C HIS A 9 2.90 -3.78 -2.89
N VAL A 10 3.14 -4.31 -1.69
CA VAL A 10 4.48 -4.44 -1.11
C VAL A 10 4.84 -5.93 -0.99
N PRO A 11 5.93 -6.41 -1.61
CA PRO A 11 6.33 -7.81 -1.49
C PRO A 11 6.61 -8.23 -0.04
N LEU A 12 6.10 -9.40 0.39
CA LEU A 12 6.36 -9.97 1.72
C LEU A 12 7.79 -10.54 1.81
N THR A 13 8.78 -9.65 1.77
CA THR A 13 10.19 -10.02 1.91
C THR A 13 10.52 -10.20 3.39
N ARG A 14 10.61 -11.46 3.82
CA ARG A 14 10.93 -11.83 5.20
C ARG A 14 12.27 -11.24 5.63
N ARG A 15 12.29 -10.46 6.72
CA ARG A 15 13.56 -10.11 7.39
C ARG A 15 14.09 -11.31 8.19
N ASP A 16 15.42 -11.42 8.23
CA ASP A 16 16.11 -12.35 9.12
C ASP A 16 16.08 -11.79 10.55
N VAL A 17 15.07 -12.21 11.33
CA VAL A 17 14.84 -11.80 12.71
C VAL A 17 14.92 -13.01 13.66
N PRO A 18 15.29 -12.80 14.93
CA PRO A 18 15.27 -13.85 15.95
C PRO A 18 13.93 -14.60 16.03
N GLU A 19 13.97 -15.84 16.50
CA GLU A 19 12.78 -16.65 16.71
C GLU A 19 11.82 -15.96 17.70
N GLY A 20 10.57 -15.75 17.27
CA GLY A 20 9.53 -15.07 18.04
C GLY A 20 9.38 -13.58 17.74
N GLU A 21 10.26 -12.97 16.94
CA GLU A 21 10.10 -11.61 16.45
C GLU A 21 9.26 -11.55 15.16
N TYR A 22 8.49 -10.46 15.00
CA TYR A 22 7.65 -10.26 13.82
C TYR A 22 8.53 -9.94 12.59
N PRO A 23 8.46 -10.72 11.50
CA PRO A 23 9.39 -10.60 10.38
C PRO A 23 9.07 -9.47 9.38
N PHE A 24 7.93 -8.79 9.55
CA PHE A 24 7.44 -7.75 8.63
C PHE A 24 7.14 -6.42 9.34
N PRO A 25 8.08 -5.86 10.12
CA PRO A 25 7.82 -4.65 10.93
C PRO A 25 7.43 -3.42 10.10
N TRP A 26 7.76 -3.42 8.80
CA TRP A 26 7.38 -2.33 7.89
C TRP A 26 5.86 -2.23 7.69
N ILE A 27 5.08 -3.29 7.94
CA ILE A 27 3.62 -3.23 7.80
C ILE A 27 3.06 -2.24 8.82
N ASP A 28 3.50 -2.32 10.07
CA ASP A 28 3.08 -1.40 11.13
C ASP A 28 3.51 0.05 10.82
N GLU A 29 4.74 0.24 10.33
CA GLU A 29 5.26 1.57 9.95
C GLU A 29 4.46 2.20 8.80
N VAL A 30 4.06 1.41 7.79
CA VAL A 30 3.23 1.91 6.69
C VAL A 30 1.82 2.23 7.18
N MET A 31 1.23 1.38 8.03
CA MET A 31 -0.09 1.64 8.62
C MET A 31 -0.09 2.93 9.44
N GLU A 32 0.92 3.13 10.29
CA GLU A 32 1.08 4.35 11.07
C GLU A 32 1.22 5.58 10.15
N PHE A 33 2.09 5.51 9.14
CA PHE A 33 2.26 6.59 8.16
C PHE A 33 0.96 6.95 7.41
N LEU A 34 0.21 5.95 6.95
CA LEU A 34 -1.05 6.17 6.25
C LEU A 34 -2.12 6.76 7.18
N PHE A 35 -2.18 6.29 8.43
CA PHE A 35 -3.11 6.78 9.43
C PHE A 35 -2.82 8.24 9.83
N GLU A 36 -1.54 8.65 9.88
CA GLU A 36 -1.17 10.05 10.11
C GLU A 36 -1.59 10.99 8.97
N LEU A 37 -1.68 10.48 7.74
CA LEU A 37 -2.03 11.25 6.55
C LEU A 37 -3.52 11.20 6.19
N ASP A 38 -4.30 10.36 6.86
CA ASP A 38 -5.73 10.16 6.62
C ASP A 38 -6.49 11.49 6.63
N GLY A 39 -7.17 11.79 5.52
CA GLY A 39 -7.92 13.04 5.32
C GLY A 39 -7.10 14.23 4.81
N SER A 40 -5.82 14.04 4.45
CA SER A 40 -4.97 15.11 3.86
C SER A 40 -4.65 14.91 2.37
N THR A 41 -4.06 13.77 2.01
CA THR A 41 -3.58 13.44 0.65
C THR A 41 -4.21 12.12 0.14
N GLY A 42 -5.24 11.67 0.84
CA GLY A 42 -5.90 10.38 0.66
C GLY A 42 -6.45 9.89 2.00
N GLU A 43 -7.27 8.84 1.92
CA GLU A 43 -7.87 8.16 3.06
C GLU A 43 -7.60 6.66 2.95
N VAL A 44 -7.44 5.98 4.09
CA VAL A 44 -7.35 4.51 4.11
C VAL A 44 -8.73 3.93 3.83
N PHE A 45 -8.85 3.16 2.76
CA PHE A 45 -10.14 2.62 2.31
C PHE A 45 -10.58 1.41 3.13
N ASP A 46 -9.66 0.48 3.41
CA ASP A 46 -9.92 -0.77 4.12
C ASP A 46 -8.66 -1.23 4.88
N ASP A 47 -8.84 -2.21 5.76
CA ASP A 47 -7.74 -2.89 6.44
C ASP A 47 -6.82 -3.55 5.40
N GLY A 48 -5.51 -3.46 5.61
CA GLY A 48 -4.53 -4.09 4.72
C GLY A 48 -4.60 -5.62 4.77
N GLU A 49 -4.35 -6.28 3.64
CA GLU A 49 -4.48 -7.74 3.50
C GLU A 49 -3.26 -8.36 2.79
N GLU A 50 -2.93 -9.60 3.18
CA GLU A 50 -1.96 -10.42 2.44
C GLU A 50 -2.59 -11.02 1.17
N TRP A 51 -2.00 -10.76 0.01
CA TRP A 51 -2.46 -11.28 -1.28
C TRP A 51 -1.28 -11.68 -2.16
N ASP A 52 -1.29 -12.92 -2.67
CA ASP A 52 -0.28 -13.49 -3.58
C ASP A 52 1.20 -13.28 -3.18
N GLY A 53 1.50 -13.34 -1.88
CA GLY A 53 2.87 -13.13 -1.37
C GLY A 53 3.26 -11.65 -1.22
N GLU A 54 2.27 -10.76 -1.27
CA GLU A 54 2.37 -9.32 -1.07
C GLU A 54 1.46 -8.91 0.10
N TYR A 55 1.69 -7.73 0.65
CA TYR A 55 0.74 -7.05 1.52
C TYR A 55 0.22 -5.83 0.79
N LEU A 56 -1.10 -5.67 0.77
CA LEU A 56 -1.79 -4.61 0.06
C LEU A 56 -2.26 -3.56 1.07
N PHE A 57 -2.07 -2.29 0.71
CA PHE A 57 -2.74 -1.17 1.36
C PHE A 57 -3.68 -0.48 0.38
N PHE A 58 -4.82 0.00 0.87
CA PHE A 58 -5.87 0.55 0.04
C PHE A 58 -6.05 2.02 0.36
N VAL A 59 -5.84 2.90 -0.62
CA VAL A 59 -5.99 4.35 -0.45
C VAL A 59 -6.93 4.96 -1.49
N HIS A 60 -7.82 5.85 -1.04
CA HIS A 60 -8.82 6.51 -1.89
C HIS A 60 -9.04 7.97 -1.47
N GLY A 61 -10.08 8.63 -2.00
CA GLY A 61 -10.53 9.93 -1.50
C GLY A 61 -9.72 11.14 -2.01
N ALA A 62 -8.74 10.92 -2.89
CA ALA A 62 -7.96 11.99 -3.53
C ALA A 62 -7.82 11.76 -5.05
N PRO A 63 -7.41 12.77 -5.83
CA PRO A 63 -7.09 12.59 -7.25
C PRO A 63 -6.02 11.53 -7.47
N GLU A 64 -6.10 10.80 -8.58
CA GLU A 64 -5.17 9.70 -8.94
C GLU A 64 -3.70 10.08 -8.80
N ALA A 65 -3.31 11.27 -9.27
CA ALA A 65 -1.93 11.75 -9.17
C ALA A 65 -1.46 11.93 -7.72
N GLU A 66 -2.35 12.30 -6.80
CA GLU A 66 -2.04 12.45 -5.37
C GLU A 66 -1.92 11.08 -4.70
N LEU A 67 -2.84 10.15 -5.01
CA LEU A 67 -2.78 8.77 -4.52
C LEU A 67 -1.52 8.03 -5.01
N ILE A 68 -1.13 8.20 -6.28
CA ILE A 68 0.13 7.65 -6.80
C ILE A 68 1.33 8.29 -6.07
N SER A 69 1.27 9.60 -5.79
CA SER A 69 2.32 10.27 -5.02
C SER A 69 2.40 9.76 -3.58
N LEU A 70 1.27 9.41 -2.97
CA LEU A 70 1.21 8.76 -1.66
C LEU A 70 1.81 7.35 -1.72
N ALA A 71 1.45 6.55 -2.72
CA ALA A 71 2.02 5.22 -2.96
C ALA A 71 3.55 5.28 -3.13
N ARG A 72 4.07 6.28 -3.85
CA ARG A 72 5.51 6.52 -3.97
C ARG A 72 6.17 6.84 -2.62
N GLN A 73 5.49 7.59 -1.74
CA GLN A 73 6.03 7.86 -0.40
C GLN A 73 6.13 6.57 0.41
N VAL A 74 5.10 5.73 0.39
CA VAL A 74 5.10 4.39 1.02
C VAL A 74 6.25 3.54 0.48
N ALA A 75 6.42 3.46 -0.84
CA ALA A 75 7.49 2.70 -1.47
C ALA A 75 8.91 3.15 -1.05
N ASN A 76 9.05 4.41 -0.63
CA ASN A 76 10.31 5.00 -0.19
C ASN A 76 10.48 5.05 1.34
N LEU A 77 9.53 4.52 2.12
CA LEU A 77 9.66 4.50 3.58
C LEU A 77 10.83 3.61 4.02
N PRO A 78 11.57 4.01 5.07
CA PRO A 78 12.67 3.21 5.59
C PRO A 78 12.22 1.80 5.97
N GLY A 79 12.84 0.80 5.32
CA GLY A 79 12.61 -0.61 5.65
C GLY A 79 11.50 -1.29 4.86
N VAL A 80 10.73 -0.55 4.06
CA VAL A 80 9.85 -1.12 3.05
C VAL A 80 10.68 -1.87 1.99
N PRO A 81 10.31 -3.11 1.62
CA PRO A 81 10.99 -3.88 0.59
C PRO A 81 11.00 -3.20 -0.78
N ALA A 82 12.00 -3.51 -1.60
CA ALA A 82 11.99 -3.11 -3.01
C ALA A 82 10.92 -3.91 -3.81
N GLY A 83 10.55 -3.39 -4.97
CA GLY A 83 9.56 -4.02 -5.85
C GLY A 83 8.12 -3.60 -5.56
N VAL A 84 7.92 -2.52 -4.79
CA VAL A 84 6.60 -1.93 -4.55
C VAL A 84 6.04 -1.37 -5.85
N TYR A 85 4.76 -1.59 -6.07
CA TYR A 85 4.01 -0.97 -7.17
C TYR A 85 2.61 -0.60 -6.71
N ALA A 86 1.92 0.17 -7.54
CA ALA A 86 0.52 0.49 -7.34
C ALA A 86 -0.34 -0.13 -8.44
N THR A 87 -1.58 -0.44 -8.13
CA THR A 87 -2.65 -0.63 -9.12
C THR A 87 -3.65 0.50 -8.98
N VAL A 88 -4.00 1.13 -10.10
CA VAL A 88 -5.10 2.11 -10.15
C VAL A 88 -6.35 1.37 -10.57
N THR A 89 -7.34 1.35 -9.69
CA THR A 89 -8.56 0.56 -9.80
C THR A 89 -9.75 1.33 -9.21
N ASP A 90 -10.83 0.61 -8.90
CA ASP A 90 -12.00 1.16 -8.23
C ASP A 90 -12.48 0.29 -7.06
N THR A 91 -13.32 0.85 -6.19
CA THR A 91 -13.81 0.21 -4.97
C THR A 91 -14.72 -1.01 -5.17
N GLU A 92 -15.12 -1.33 -6.41
CA GLU A 92 -15.93 -2.50 -6.75
C GLU A 92 -15.12 -3.58 -7.47
N ALA A 93 -13.82 -3.34 -7.75
CA ALA A 93 -12.93 -4.25 -8.46
C ALA A 93 -12.35 -5.38 -7.57
N ASP A 94 -11.95 -6.47 -8.22
CA ASP A 94 -11.20 -7.55 -7.56
C ASP A 94 -9.74 -7.11 -7.29
N MET A 95 -9.14 -7.60 -6.19
CA MET A 95 -7.76 -7.31 -5.78
C MET A 95 -6.75 -7.67 -6.87
N GLY A 96 -5.74 -6.80 -7.06
CA GLY A 96 -4.74 -6.93 -8.12
C GLY A 96 -5.28 -6.63 -9.51
N GLY A 97 -6.51 -6.14 -9.60
CA GLY A 97 -7.12 -5.63 -10.82
C GLY A 97 -6.61 -4.23 -11.20
N GLY A 98 -7.02 -3.75 -12.37
CA GLY A 98 -6.73 -2.36 -12.79
C GLY A 98 -5.40 -2.17 -13.52
N ILE A 99 -4.90 -0.93 -13.49
CA ILE A 99 -3.71 -0.50 -14.23
C ILE A 99 -2.52 -0.44 -13.29
N ARG A 100 -1.52 -1.29 -13.52
CA ARG A 100 -0.25 -1.25 -12.79
C ARG A 100 0.53 0.04 -13.07
N VAL A 101 1.05 0.64 -12.01
CA VAL A 101 1.94 1.81 -12.02
C VAL A 101 3.19 1.46 -11.21
N ASP A 102 4.36 1.57 -11.84
CA ASP A 102 5.64 1.42 -11.15
C ASP A 102 5.95 2.69 -10.32
N LEU A 103 6.53 2.50 -9.14
CA LEU A 103 6.74 3.54 -8.13
C LEU A 103 8.19 3.97 -7.96
N ASP A 104 9.07 3.49 -8.84
CA ASP A 104 10.51 3.77 -8.92
C ASP A 104 10.83 5.24 -9.28
#